data_AF-A0A447UK01-F1
#
_entry.id   AF-A0A447UK01-F1
#
_cell.length_a   1.000
_cell.length_b   1.000
_cell.length_c   1.000
_cell.angle_alpha   90.00
_cell.angle_beta   90.00
_cell.angle_gamma   90.00
#
_symmetry.space_group_name_H-M   'P 1'
#
loop_
_entity.id
_entity.type
_entity.pdbx_description
1 polymer ?
#
loop_
_entity_poly.entity_id
_entity_poly.type
_entity_poly.pdbx_seq_one_letter_code
_entity_poly.pdbx_strand_id
1 'polypeptide(L)'
;MQGNNKLAEKGLVEESLGYNAIAAGFQGQRHWTDQYPNGDTAEALLNSSFDWNGVREPFVVATENDSLNGVAMLLGHQLTGTAQVFADVRTYWSPEAVERVTGQPLTGLAEHGIIHLINSGSAALDGSCKQRDSEGKPTMKPHWEISQQEADACLAATEWCPAIHEYFRGGGYSSRFLTEGGVPFTMTRVNIIKGLGPVLQIAEGWSVELPKEMHDQLDARTNSTWPTTWFAPRLTGKGPFTDVYSVMANWGANHGVLTIGHVGADFITLAAMLRIPVCMHNVDDAKIYRPSAWAAHGMDIEGQDYRACQNYGPLYKR
;
A
#
# COMPACT_ATOMS: atom_id res chain seq x y z
N MET A 1 -14.47 -15.27 -0.07
CA MET A 1 -13.44 -15.29 -1.14
C MET A 1 -13.26 -16.69 -1.69
N GLN A 2 -12.59 -17.60 -0.98
CA GLN A 2 -12.16 -18.92 -1.50
C GLN A 2 -13.05 -20.15 -1.19
N GLY A 3 -14.20 -19.96 -0.53
CA GLY A 3 -15.05 -21.08 -0.10
C GLY A 3 -14.55 -21.77 1.18
N ASN A 4 -15.34 -22.71 1.72
CA ASN A 4 -15.00 -23.50 2.90
C ASN A 4 -15.82 -24.80 2.98
N ASN A 5 -15.18 -25.94 2.75
CA ASN A 5 -15.82 -27.27 2.76
C ASN A 5 -16.48 -27.65 4.09
N LYS A 6 -16.02 -27.09 5.23
CA LYS A 6 -16.64 -27.33 6.55
C LYS A 6 -18.07 -26.79 6.64
N LEU A 7 -18.48 -25.90 5.73
CA LEU A 7 -19.87 -25.43 5.64
C LEU A 7 -20.78 -26.48 4.99
N ALA A 8 -20.28 -27.21 3.98
CA ALA A 8 -21.02 -28.31 3.37
C ALA A 8 -21.28 -29.44 4.36
N GLU A 9 -20.31 -29.75 5.23
CA GLU A 9 -20.47 -30.70 6.34
C GLU A 9 -21.61 -30.33 7.31
N LYS A 10 -22.01 -29.04 7.33
CA LYS A 10 -23.12 -28.50 8.15
C LYS A 10 -24.43 -28.32 7.35
N GLY A 11 -24.48 -28.77 6.10
CA GLY A 11 -25.65 -28.61 5.22
C GLY A 11 -25.76 -27.25 4.53
N LEU A 12 -24.76 -26.37 4.65
CA LEU A 12 -24.67 -25.07 3.97
C LEU A 12 -23.87 -25.21 2.66
N VAL A 13 -24.42 -25.96 1.72
CA VAL A 13 -23.70 -26.38 0.51
C VAL A 13 -23.45 -25.23 -0.47
N GLU A 14 -24.38 -24.26 -0.59
CA GLU A 14 -24.23 -23.11 -1.47
C GLU A 14 -23.11 -22.19 -0.98
N GLU A 15 -23.13 -21.84 0.31
CA GLU A 15 -22.15 -20.96 0.94
C GLU A 15 -20.74 -21.58 1.00
N SER A 16 -20.64 -22.91 0.93
CA SER A 16 -19.36 -23.63 0.91
C SER A 16 -18.52 -23.34 -0.34
N LEU A 17 -19.16 -22.96 -1.46
CA LEU A 17 -18.49 -22.75 -2.75
C LEU A 17 -17.59 -21.50 -2.76
N GLY A 18 -17.99 -20.44 -2.07
CA GLY A 18 -17.36 -19.13 -2.20
C GLY A 18 -17.60 -18.47 -3.57
N TYR A 19 -16.72 -17.55 -3.94
CA TYR A 19 -16.93 -16.66 -5.10
C TYR A 19 -15.74 -16.62 -6.07
N ASN A 20 -14.75 -17.50 -5.90
CA ASN A 20 -13.53 -17.53 -6.70
C ASN A 20 -12.83 -16.16 -6.81
N ALA A 21 -12.88 -15.39 -5.72
CA ALA A 21 -12.37 -14.02 -5.68
C ALA A 21 -10.89 -14.00 -5.26
N ILE A 22 -10.04 -13.44 -6.11
CA ILE A 22 -8.59 -13.25 -5.86
C ILE A 22 -8.28 -11.91 -5.15
N ALA A 23 -9.25 -11.01 -5.12
CA ALA A 23 -9.23 -9.77 -4.35
C ALA A 23 -10.67 -9.42 -3.93
N ALA A 24 -10.82 -8.70 -2.83
CA ALA A 24 -12.12 -8.26 -2.32
C ALA A 24 -12.02 -6.84 -1.76
N GLY A 25 -13.17 -6.26 -1.42
CA GLY A 25 -13.25 -5.02 -0.68
C GLY A 25 -14.37 -5.10 0.35
N PHE A 26 -14.16 -4.47 1.51
CA PHE A 26 -15.17 -4.37 2.55
C PHE A 26 -15.56 -2.91 2.73
N GLN A 27 -16.83 -2.60 2.47
CA GLN A 27 -17.29 -1.22 2.48
C GLN A 27 -17.14 -0.58 3.86
N GLY A 28 -17.54 -1.29 4.93
CA GLY A 28 -17.52 -0.77 6.29
C GLY A 28 -18.36 0.50 6.44
N GLN A 29 -17.71 1.65 6.33
CA GLN A 29 -18.35 2.95 6.50
C GLN A 29 -19.40 3.22 5.40
N ARG A 30 -20.56 3.79 5.72
CA ARG A 30 -21.10 4.13 7.06
C ARG A 30 -22.07 3.09 7.61
N HIS A 31 -22.78 2.37 6.73
CA HIS A 31 -23.93 1.56 7.11
C HIS A 31 -23.59 0.38 8.03
N TRP A 32 -22.39 -0.20 7.90
CA TRP A 32 -21.95 -1.27 8.80
C TRP A 32 -21.45 -0.69 10.12
N THR A 33 -20.49 0.24 10.07
CA THR A 33 -19.78 0.75 11.25
C THR A 33 -20.63 1.62 12.17
N ASP A 34 -21.75 2.17 11.68
CA ASP A 34 -22.69 2.92 12.51
C ASP A 34 -23.45 2.03 13.52
N GLN A 35 -23.37 0.70 13.40
CA GLN A 35 -24.10 -0.25 14.27
C GLN A 35 -23.32 -1.52 14.64
N TYR A 36 -22.35 -1.96 13.82
CA TYR A 36 -21.56 -3.17 14.03
C TYR A 36 -20.07 -2.83 14.19
N PRO A 37 -19.26 -3.72 14.80
CA PRO A 37 -17.81 -3.53 14.89
C PRO A 37 -17.19 -3.31 13.51
N ASN A 38 -16.21 -2.42 13.41
CA ASN A 38 -15.55 -2.10 12.16
C ASN A 38 -14.72 -3.28 11.58
N GLY A 39 -14.19 -3.07 10.37
CA GLY A 39 -13.43 -4.07 9.64
C GLY A 39 -11.97 -4.21 10.06
N ASP A 40 -11.47 -3.36 10.96
CA ASP A 40 -10.03 -3.13 11.13
C ASP A 40 -9.24 -4.42 11.37
N THR A 41 -9.69 -5.23 12.33
CA THR A 41 -9.05 -6.50 12.68
C THR A 41 -9.10 -7.51 11.54
N ALA A 42 -10.23 -7.59 10.83
CA ALA A 42 -10.39 -8.54 9.74
C ALA A 42 -9.52 -8.15 8.53
N GLU A 43 -9.51 -6.88 8.17
CA GLU A 43 -8.68 -6.34 7.09
C GLU A 43 -7.18 -6.51 7.41
N ALA A 44 -6.76 -6.22 8.64
CA ALA A 44 -5.38 -6.40 9.08
C ALA A 44 -4.94 -7.87 8.98
N LEU A 45 -5.71 -8.80 9.55
CA LEU A 45 -5.36 -10.22 9.57
C LEU A 45 -5.47 -10.89 8.20
N LEU A 46 -6.47 -10.55 7.38
CA LEU A 46 -6.62 -11.13 6.05
C LEU A 46 -5.46 -10.71 5.13
N ASN A 47 -5.06 -9.45 5.17
CA ASN A 47 -3.92 -8.95 4.40
C ASN A 47 -2.55 -9.34 4.98
N SER A 48 -2.50 -9.87 6.21
CA SER A 48 -1.27 -10.40 6.81
C SER A 48 -0.94 -11.79 6.28
N SER A 49 0.35 -12.13 6.26
CA SER A 49 0.85 -13.43 5.83
C SER A 49 0.68 -14.54 6.87
N PHE A 50 -0.13 -14.33 7.91
CA PHE A 50 -0.35 -15.30 8.98
C PHE A 50 -1.64 -15.00 9.74
N ASP A 51 -2.20 -16.03 10.36
CA ASP A 51 -3.25 -15.93 11.36
C ASP A 51 -3.18 -17.11 12.35
N TRP A 52 -4.26 -17.39 13.07
CA TRP A 52 -4.34 -18.49 14.03
C TRP A 52 -4.11 -19.89 13.42
N ASN A 53 -4.14 -20.03 12.09
CA ASN A 53 -3.83 -21.28 11.39
C ASN A 53 -2.36 -21.37 10.94
N GLY A 54 -1.53 -20.39 11.30
CA GLY A 54 -0.12 -20.30 10.91
C GLY A 54 0.11 -19.35 9.72
N VAL A 55 1.34 -19.39 9.21
CA VAL A 55 1.77 -18.61 8.04
C VAL A 55 1.06 -19.11 6.78
N ARG A 56 0.57 -18.18 5.95
CA ARG A 56 -0.15 -18.45 4.71
C ARG A 56 0.04 -17.31 3.71
N GLU A 57 -0.40 -17.55 2.48
CA GLU A 57 -0.55 -16.48 1.49
C GLU A 57 -1.46 -15.37 2.05
N PRO A 58 -1.05 -14.10 1.99
CA PRO A 58 -1.91 -12.98 2.37
C PRO A 58 -3.04 -12.84 1.36
N PHE A 59 -4.26 -12.59 1.84
CA PHE A 59 -5.35 -12.20 0.97
C PHE A 59 -5.18 -10.74 0.53
N VAL A 60 -5.94 -10.33 -0.49
CA VAL A 60 -6.08 -8.93 -0.89
C VAL A 60 -7.48 -8.45 -0.55
N VAL A 61 -7.62 -7.66 0.51
CA VAL A 61 -8.88 -7.09 0.98
C VAL A 61 -8.73 -5.58 1.17
N ALA A 62 -9.37 -4.81 0.30
CA ALA A 62 -9.32 -3.36 0.32
C ALA A 62 -10.30 -2.75 1.34
N THR A 63 -9.75 -1.95 2.25
CA THR A 63 -10.51 -1.06 3.15
C THR A 63 -11.42 -0.14 2.34
N GLU A 64 -12.59 0.17 2.90
CA GLU A 64 -13.62 1.05 2.30
C GLU A 64 -14.16 0.60 0.93
N ASN A 65 -13.93 -0.67 0.58
CA ASN A 65 -14.24 -1.22 -0.74
C ASN A 65 -13.61 -0.39 -1.88
N ASP A 66 -12.45 0.21 -1.63
CA ASP A 66 -11.69 0.91 -2.68
C ASP A 66 -11.08 -0.12 -3.63
N SER A 67 -11.87 -0.51 -4.62
CA SER A 67 -11.48 -1.49 -5.63
C SER A 67 -10.21 -1.10 -6.40
N LEU A 68 -9.91 0.19 -6.56
CA LEU A 68 -8.73 0.63 -7.31
C LEU A 68 -7.45 0.50 -6.47
N ASN A 69 -7.54 0.73 -5.15
CA ASN A 69 -6.46 0.34 -4.25
C ASN A 69 -6.32 -1.18 -4.19
N GLY A 70 -7.45 -1.92 -4.16
CA GLY A 70 -7.45 -3.38 -4.22
C GLY A 70 -6.78 -3.94 -5.48
N VAL A 71 -6.95 -3.29 -6.64
CA VAL A 71 -6.20 -3.64 -7.86
C VAL A 71 -4.71 -3.36 -7.69
N ALA A 72 -4.31 -2.20 -7.16
CA ALA A 72 -2.90 -1.92 -6.93
C ALA A 72 -2.25 -2.92 -5.94
N MET A 73 -2.96 -3.29 -4.87
CA MET A 73 -2.55 -4.37 -3.96
C MET A 73 -2.41 -5.69 -4.71
N LEU A 74 -3.40 -6.07 -5.52
CA LEU A 74 -3.36 -7.31 -6.28
C LEU A 74 -2.14 -7.36 -7.23
N LEU A 75 -1.86 -6.27 -7.95
CA LEU A 75 -0.70 -6.21 -8.84
C LEU A 75 0.62 -6.36 -8.05
N GLY A 76 0.77 -5.64 -6.93
CA GLY A 76 1.94 -5.77 -6.07
C GLY A 76 2.11 -7.19 -5.53
N HIS A 77 1.03 -7.77 -5.02
CA HIS A 77 1.01 -9.13 -4.49
C HIS A 77 1.40 -10.18 -5.54
N GLN A 78 0.86 -10.07 -6.75
CA GLN A 78 1.18 -11.01 -7.84
C GLN A 78 2.61 -10.87 -8.36
N LEU A 79 3.22 -9.68 -8.24
CA LEU A 79 4.61 -9.44 -8.63
C LEU A 79 5.61 -9.93 -7.57
N THR A 80 5.28 -9.82 -6.27
CA THR A 80 6.24 -10.04 -5.19
C THR A 80 5.96 -11.28 -4.33
N GLY A 81 4.74 -11.83 -4.36
CA GLY A 81 4.30 -12.88 -3.43
C GLY A 81 4.16 -12.42 -1.97
N THR A 82 4.30 -11.13 -1.69
CA THR A 82 4.30 -10.57 -0.33
C THR A 82 2.95 -9.96 0.05
N ALA A 83 2.75 -9.75 1.35
CA ALA A 83 1.66 -8.92 1.86
C ALA A 83 1.76 -7.48 1.33
N GLN A 84 0.62 -6.78 1.29
CA GLN A 84 0.50 -5.43 0.77
C GLN A 84 -0.07 -4.51 1.85
N VAL A 85 0.48 -3.31 1.96
CA VAL A 85 0.03 -2.33 2.96
C VAL A 85 -0.88 -1.31 2.29
N PHE A 86 -2.16 -1.32 2.66
CA PHE A 86 -3.10 -0.26 2.35
C PHE A 86 -2.79 0.97 3.22
N ALA A 87 -2.83 2.18 2.66
CA ALA A 87 -2.61 3.41 3.42
C ALA A 87 -3.42 4.60 2.89
N ASP A 88 -3.84 5.49 3.79
CA ASP A 88 -4.14 6.88 3.42
C ASP A 88 -2.84 7.66 3.24
N VAL A 89 -2.78 8.47 2.18
CA VAL A 89 -1.78 9.51 1.95
C VAL A 89 -2.20 10.75 2.74
N ARG A 90 -1.94 10.71 4.05
CA ARG A 90 -2.64 11.56 5.01
C ARG A 90 -2.09 12.97 5.10
N THR A 91 -0.77 13.10 5.24
CA THR A 91 -0.14 14.39 5.55
C THR A 91 1.21 14.52 4.88
N TYR A 92 1.45 15.65 4.23
CA TYR A 92 2.80 16.08 3.87
C TYR A 92 3.36 16.93 5.01
N TRP A 93 4.52 16.54 5.51
CA TRP A 93 5.29 17.28 6.50
C TRP A 93 6.53 17.87 5.83
N SER A 94 6.50 19.18 5.57
CA SER A 94 7.69 19.90 5.10
C SER A 94 8.74 19.99 6.21
N PRO A 95 10.04 20.14 5.87
CA PRO A 95 11.09 20.35 6.86
C PRO A 95 10.78 21.51 7.83
N GLU A 96 10.30 22.64 7.29
CA GLU A 96 9.95 23.83 8.06
C GLU A 96 8.74 23.58 8.97
N ALA A 97 7.76 22.81 8.50
CA ALA A 97 6.59 22.46 9.30
C ALA A 97 6.96 21.56 10.48
N VAL A 98 7.86 20.60 10.27
CA VAL A 98 8.36 19.73 11.34
C VAL A 98 9.15 20.55 12.35
N GLU A 99 10.16 21.31 11.91
CA GLU A 99 10.99 22.11 12.82
C GLU A 99 10.15 23.11 13.63
N ARG A 100 9.13 23.73 13.01
CA ARG A 100 8.21 24.63 13.71
C ARG A 100 7.45 23.97 14.85
N VAL A 101 7.04 22.70 14.72
CA VAL A 101 6.21 22.04 15.73
C VAL A 101 7.01 21.20 16.71
N THR A 102 8.17 20.67 16.30
CA THR A 102 9.01 19.78 17.12
C THR A 102 10.27 20.45 17.64
N GLY A 103 10.67 21.59 17.08
CA GLY A 103 11.92 22.26 17.40
C GLY A 103 13.17 21.52 16.92
N GLN A 104 13.01 20.49 16.07
CA GLN A 104 14.10 19.67 15.56
C GLN A 104 13.99 19.51 14.03
N PRO A 105 15.10 19.65 13.28
CA PRO A 105 15.06 19.48 11.83
C PRO A 105 14.94 17.99 11.44
N LEU A 106 14.33 17.73 10.27
CA LEU A 106 14.43 16.42 9.62
C LEU A 106 15.86 16.19 9.11
N THR A 107 16.31 14.92 9.11
CA THR A 107 17.66 14.55 8.67
C THR A 107 17.67 13.23 7.89
N GLY A 108 18.79 12.93 7.22
CA GLY A 108 18.94 11.70 6.45
C GLY A 108 17.96 11.63 5.29
N LEU A 109 17.35 10.45 5.03
CA LEU A 109 16.36 10.28 3.97
C LEU A 109 15.14 11.22 4.11
N ALA A 110 14.86 11.72 5.32
CA ALA A 110 13.74 12.60 5.60
C ALA A 110 14.03 14.09 5.36
N GLU A 111 15.28 14.48 5.03
CA GLU A 111 15.72 15.88 5.03
C GLU A 111 14.93 16.80 4.08
N HIS A 112 14.33 16.24 3.02
CA HIS A 112 13.53 16.99 2.03
C HIS A 112 12.02 17.01 2.34
N GLY A 113 11.62 16.51 3.51
CA GLY A 113 10.22 16.33 3.90
C GLY A 113 9.80 14.87 3.84
N ILE A 114 8.66 14.58 4.46
CA ILE A 114 8.11 13.22 4.59
C ILE A 114 6.60 13.21 4.33
N ILE A 115 6.09 12.05 3.95
CA ILE A 115 4.66 11.78 3.81
C ILE A 115 4.25 10.81 4.92
N HIS A 116 3.19 11.15 5.66
CA HIS A 116 2.56 10.28 6.64
C HIS A 116 1.58 9.35 5.94
N LEU A 117 1.92 8.06 5.92
CA LEU A 117 1.04 7.00 5.40
C LEU A 117 0.42 6.26 6.58
N ILE A 118 -0.91 6.34 6.70
CA ILE A 118 -1.64 5.86 7.89
C ILE A 118 -3.08 5.51 7.52
N ASN A 119 -3.36 4.24 7.27
CA ASN A 119 -4.74 3.80 7.02
C ASN A 119 -5.65 4.05 8.22
N SER A 120 -6.95 4.12 7.98
CA SER A 120 -7.99 4.36 8.98
C SER A 120 -8.28 3.19 9.93
N GLY A 121 -7.24 2.45 10.35
CA GLY A 121 -7.34 1.43 11.41
C GLY A 121 -6.66 0.10 11.12
N SER A 122 -6.54 -0.31 9.85
CA SER A 122 -6.00 -1.62 9.48
C SER A 122 -4.76 -1.54 8.60
N ALA A 123 -3.82 -2.46 8.79
CA ALA A 123 -2.76 -2.73 7.83
C ALA A 123 -2.27 -4.17 8.00
N ALA A 124 -1.70 -4.77 6.96
CA ALA A 124 -1.01 -6.04 7.09
C ALA A 124 0.09 -5.93 8.15
N LEU A 125 0.14 -6.86 9.10
CA LEU A 125 1.08 -6.82 10.22
C LEU A 125 2.53 -7.04 9.77
N ASP A 126 2.72 -7.66 8.61
CA ASP A 126 3.98 -7.68 7.87
C ASP A 126 4.56 -6.27 7.69
N GLY A 127 3.70 -5.25 7.54
CA GLY A 127 4.08 -3.84 7.42
C GLY A 127 4.83 -3.28 8.63
N SER A 128 4.82 -3.96 9.78
CA SER A 128 5.72 -3.64 10.89
C SER A 128 7.21 -3.77 10.54
N CYS A 129 7.54 -4.50 9.45
CA CYS A 129 8.88 -4.82 9.01
C CYS A 129 9.73 -5.51 10.10
N LYS A 130 9.12 -6.39 10.89
CA LYS A 130 9.81 -7.22 11.89
C LYS A 130 10.43 -8.50 11.32
N GLN A 131 10.08 -8.86 10.09
CA GLN A 131 10.78 -9.89 9.33
C GLN A 131 12.20 -9.42 8.97
N ARG A 132 13.10 -10.38 8.73
CA ARG A 132 14.51 -10.11 8.45
C ARG A 132 14.97 -10.81 7.18
N ASP A 133 15.76 -10.09 6.36
CA ASP A 133 16.45 -10.67 5.22
C ASP A 133 17.72 -11.45 5.66
N SER A 134 18.46 -11.99 4.70
CA SER A 134 19.71 -12.72 4.96
C SER A 134 20.83 -11.87 5.57
N GLU A 135 20.74 -10.54 5.47
CA GLU A 135 21.69 -9.59 6.07
C GLU A 135 21.20 -9.07 7.43
N GLY A 136 20.03 -9.52 7.90
CA GLY A 136 19.44 -9.08 9.15
C GLY A 136 18.77 -7.70 9.08
N LYS A 137 18.49 -7.17 7.88
CA LYS A 137 17.78 -5.90 7.70
C LYS A 137 16.26 -6.09 7.77
N PRO A 138 15.51 -5.07 8.24
CA PRO A 138 14.05 -5.11 8.24
C PRO A 138 13.49 -5.21 6.82
N THR A 139 12.50 -6.06 6.63
CA THR A 139 11.87 -6.31 5.32
C THR A 139 10.46 -6.88 5.47
N MET A 140 9.81 -7.16 4.33
CA MET A 140 8.63 -8.00 4.20
C MET A 140 8.94 -9.10 3.17
N LYS A 141 8.59 -10.35 3.47
CA LYS A 141 8.96 -11.52 2.67
C LYS A 141 7.74 -12.21 2.06
N PRO A 142 7.94 -13.04 1.03
CA PRO A 142 6.93 -13.98 0.62
C PRO A 142 6.63 -15.00 1.72
N HIS A 143 5.39 -15.45 1.82
CA HIS A 143 4.94 -16.27 2.95
C HIS A 143 5.70 -17.60 3.10
N TRP A 144 6.21 -18.18 2.00
CA TRP A 144 7.00 -19.43 2.06
C TRP A 144 8.40 -19.25 2.67
N GLU A 145 8.83 -18.00 2.91
CA GLU A 145 10.09 -17.64 3.57
C GLU A 145 9.89 -17.07 4.98
N ILE A 146 8.64 -16.89 5.42
CA ILE A 146 8.31 -16.38 6.76
C ILE A 146 8.33 -17.53 7.76
N SER A 147 9.14 -17.39 8.80
CA SER A 147 9.12 -18.31 9.94
C SER A 147 8.02 -17.94 10.94
N GLN A 148 7.58 -18.92 11.75
CA GLN A 148 6.62 -18.65 12.84
C GLN A 148 7.14 -17.57 13.82
N GLN A 149 8.44 -17.57 14.09
CA GLN A 149 9.07 -16.58 14.98
C GLN A 149 8.93 -15.15 14.45
N GLU A 150 9.01 -14.96 13.13
CA GLU A 150 8.84 -13.64 12.53
C GLU A 150 7.37 -13.22 12.49
N ALA A 151 6.44 -14.15 12.26
CA ALA A 151 5.02 -13.88 12.40
C ALA A 151 4.66 -13.43 13.83
N ASP A 152 5.19 -14.13 14.83
CA ASP A 152 5.02 -13.78 16.24
C ASP A 152 5.68 -12.42 16.57
N ALA A 153 6.81 -12.09 15.95
CA ALA A 153 7.46 -10.78 16.11
C ALA A 153 6.64 -9.63 15.50
N CYS A 154 6.01 -9.84 14.34
CA CYS A 154 5.07 -8.88 13.76
C CYS A 154 3.86 -8.64 14.68
N LEU A 155 3.30 -9.71 15.27
CA LEU A 155 2.24 -9.59 16.28
C LEU A 155 2.70 -8.83 17.52
N ALA A 156 3.90 -9.13 18.04
CA ALA A 156 4.46 -8.47 19.22
C ALA A 156 4.73 -6.98 19.01
N ALA A 157 4.96 -6.55 17.77
CA ALA A 157 5.11 -5.14 17.40
C ALA A 157 3.76 -4.42 17.18
N THR A 158 2.64 -5.12 17.32
CA THR A 158 1.30 -4.58 17.06
C THR A 158 0.52 -4.46 18.36
N GLU A 159 -0.07 -3.29 18.59
CA GLU A 159 -1.02 -3.05 19.66
C GLU A 159 -2.44 -2.91 19.09
N TRP A 160 -3.39 -3.62 19.67
CA TRP A 160 -4.79 -3.59 19.27
C TRP A 160 -5.54 -2.50 20.03
N CYS A 161 -5.83 -1.38 19.37
CA CYS A 161 -6.41 -0.20 20.00
C CYS A 161 -7.94 -0.15 19.80
N PRO A 162 -8.76 0.10 20.84
CA PRO A 162 -10.19 0.30 20.66
C PRO A 162 -10.49 1.43 19.66
N ALA A 163 -11.40 1.15 18.72
CA ALA A 163 -11.81 2.13 17.72
C ALA A 163 -12.54 3.34 18.36
N ILE A 164 -12.34 4.53 17.78
CA ILE A 164 -12.94 5.78 18.26
C ILE A 164 -14.45 5.76 17.97
N HIS A 165 -15.27 5.81 19.03
CA HIS A 165 -16.70 5.56 18.97
C HIS A 165 -17.47 6.53 18.04
N GLU A 166 -17.07 7.80 17.97
CA GLU A 166 -17.72 8.79 17.14
C GLU A 166 -17.64 8.47 15.63
N TYR A 167 -16.58 7.78 15.21
CA TYR A 167 -16.37 7.30 13.84
C TYR A 167 -16.89 5.87 13.64
N PHE A 168 -16.68 5.00 14.63
CA PHE A 168 -17.02 3.59 14.60
C PHE A 168 -17.94 3.24 15.77
N ARG A 169 -19.23 3.55 15.62
CA ARG A 169 -20.22 3.44 16.71
C ARG A 169 -20.41 2.02 17.23
N GLY A 170 -20.21 1.02 16.37
CA GLY A 170 -20.21 -0.39 16.78
C GLY A 170 -18.91 -0.88 17.41
N GLY A 171 -17.90 -0.02 17.58
CA GLY A 171 -16.59 -0.37 18.11
C GLY A 171 -15.67 -1.04 17.08
N GLY A 172 -14.63 -1.72 17.55
CA GLY A 172 -13.58 -2.33 16.72
C GLY A 172 -12.21 -2.28 17.39
N TYR A 173 -11.21 -2.93 16.77
CA TYR A 173 -9.81 -2.87 17.20
C TYR A 173 -8.89 -2.58 16.02
N SER A 174 -8.29 -1.40 16.02
CA SER A 174 -7.29 -0.98 15.06
C SER A 174 -5.93 -1.66 15.34
N SER A 175 -5.20 -2.01 14.30
CA SER A 175 -3.88 -2.68 14.37
C SER A 175 -2.76 -1.64 14.35
N ARG A 176 -2.40 -1.08 15.51
CA ARG A 176 -1.35 -0.06 15.60
C ARG A 176 0.04 -0.69 15.58
N PHE A 177 0.89 -0.24 14.67
CA PHE A 177 2.32 -0.47 14.68
C PHE A 177 3.04 0.71 14.04
N LEU A 178 4.37 0.78 14.22
CA LEU A 178 5.25 1.71 13.52
C LEU A 178 6.19 0.91 12.62
N THR A 179 6.12 1.13 11.32
CA THR A 179 7.00 0.52 10.32
C THR A 179 8.46 0.90 10.59
N GLU A 180 9.39 -0.06 10.61
CA GLU A 180 10.82 0.23 10.76
C GLU A 180 11.35 1.12 9.63
N GLY A 181 12.31 2.00 9.95
CA GLY A 181 12.92 2.92 8.98
C GLY A 181 13.99 2.29 8.10
N GLY A 182 14.30 2.95 6.98
CA GLY A 182 15.33 2.53 6.02
C GLY A 182 14.90 1.39 5.09
N VAL A 183 13.63 0.99 5.12
CA VAL A 183 13.11 -0.12 4.29
C VAL A 183 12.71 0.44 2.92
N PRO A 184 13.21 -0.13 1.80
CA PRO A 184 12.81 0.30 0.47
C PRO A 184 11.36 -0.08 0.21
N PHE A 185 10.57 0.87 -0.30
CA PHE A 185 9.18 0.66 -0.66
C PHE A 185 8.86 1.29 -2.01
N THR A 186 7.84 0.75 -2.68
CA THR A 186 7.21 1.32 -3.86
C THR A 186 5.76 1.62 -3.52
N MET A 187 5.39 2.91 -3.54
CA MET A 187 4.01 3.34 -3.39
C MET A 187 3.32 3.34 -4.75
N THR A 188 2.15 2.72 -4.88
CA THR A 188 1.39 2.66 -6.14
C THR A 188 -0.08 3.02 -5.98
N ARG A 189 -0.69 3.51 -7.08
CA ARG A 189 -2.13 3.77 -7.17
C ARG A 189 -2.63 3.64 -8.60
N VAL A 190 -3.74 2.94 -8.78
CA VAL A 190 -4.52 2.96 -10.03
C VAL A 190 -5.65 3.98 -9.90
N ASN A 191 -5.87 4.78 -10.94
CA ASN A 191 -7.00 5.71 -11.03
C ASN A 191 -7.73 5.52 -12.36
N ILE A 192 -9.03 5.83 -12.41
CA ILE A 192 -9.79 5.86 -13.68
C ILE A 192 -10.11 7.31 -14.01
N ILE A 193 -9.64 7.75 -15.19
CA ILE A 193 -9.86 9.10 -15.69
C ILE A 193 -10.88 9.05 -16.83
N LYS A 194 -12.00 9.78 -16.68
CA LYS A 194 -13.04 9.82 -17.72
C LYS A 194 -12.47 10.38 -19.03
N GLY A 195 -12.66 9.63 -20.11
CA GLY A 195 -12.15 9.99 -21.45
C GLY A 195 -10.75 9.46 -21.75
N LEU A 196 -10.05 8.88 -20.77
CA LEU A 196 -8.72 8.28 -20.93
C LEU A 196 -8.73 6.78 -20.56
N GLY A 197 -9.33 6.42 -19.43
CA GLY A 197 -9.33 5.06 -18.90
C GLY A 197 -8.47 4.92 -17.64
N PRO A 198 -8.00 3.70 -17.30
CA PRO A 198 -7.15 3.49 -16.14
C PRO A 198 -5.75 4.08 -16.36
N VAL A 199 -5.14 4.63 -15.31
CA VAL A 199 -3.74 5.06 -15.26
C VAL A 199 -3.08 4.55 -13.99
N LEU A 200 -1.76 4.38 -14.00
CA LEU A 200 -0.96 3.94 -12.86
C LEU A 200 0.00 5.03 -12.39
N GLN A 201 0.08 5.24 -11.08
CA GLN A 201 1.09 6.07 -10.41
C GLN A 201 2.03 5.19 -9.60
N ILE A 202 3.32 5.53 -9.60
CA ILE A 202 4.40 4.80 -8.93
C ILE A 202 5.32 5.83 -8.25
N ALA A 203 5.66 5.61 -7.00
CA ALA A 203 6.68 6.40 -6.29
C ALA A 203 7.57 5.46 -5.46
N GLU A 204 8.79 5.19 -5.93
CA GLU A 204 9.81 4.50 -5.14
C GLU A 204 10.38 5.42 -4.07
N GLY A 205 10.67 4.87 -2.90
CA GLY A 205 11.23 5.60 -1.77
C GLY A 205 11.61 4.66 -0.64
N TRP A 206 11.66 5.21 0.57
CA TRP A 206 12.00 4.46 1.76
C TRP A 206 11.07 4.83 2.91
N SER A 207 10.83 3.88 3.81
CA SER A 207 10.38 4.23 5.15
C SER A 207 11.50 4.98 5.88
N VAL A 208 11.16 5.86 6.82
CA VAL A 208 12.13 6.60 7.63
C VAL A 208 11.82 6.46 9.12
N GLU A 209 12.87 6.40 9.93
CA GLU A 209 12.75 6.39 11.38
C GLU A 209 12.93 7.82 11.90
N LEU A 210 11.93 8.32 12.62
CA LEU A 210 12.00 9.61 13.28
C LEU A 210 12.48 9.44 14.72
N PRO A 211 13.21 10.42 15.29
CA PRO A 211 13.46 10.44 16.72
C PRO A 211 12.16 10.28 17.51
N LYS A 212 12.19 9.52 18.61
CA LYS A 212 10.99 9.15 19.36
C LYS A 212 10.10 10.34 19.71
N GLU A 213 10.68 11.43 20.22
CA GLU A 213 9.92 12.63 20.60
C GLU A 213 9.24 13.29 19.40
N MET A 214 9.91 13.33 18.25
CA MET A 214 9.35 13.83 17.00
C MET A 214 8.18 12.96 16.54
N HIS A 215 8.37 11.63 16.50
CA HIS A 215 7.30 10.70 16.14
C HIS A 215 6.09 10.86 17.07
N ASP A 216 6.28 10.77 18.38
CA ASP A 216 5.20 10.84 19.37
C ASP A 216 4.37 12.13 19.20
N GLN A 217 5.03 13.26 18.92
CA GLN A 217 4.37 14.54 18.77
C GLN A 217 3.54 14.66 17.48
N LEU A 218 4.06 14.14 16.36
CA LEU A 218 3.34 14.15 15.07
C LEU A 218 2.20 13.12 15.05
N ASP A 219 2.42 11.95 15.65
CA ASP A 219 1.47 10.84 15.73
C ASP A 219 0.24 11.21 16.60
N ALA A 220 0.48 11.77 17.78
CA ALA A 220 -0.58 12.24 18.68
C ALA A 220 -1.48 13.34 18.07
N ARG A 221 -0.96 14.11 17.11
CA ARG A 221 -1.71 15.16 16.40
C ARG A 221 -2.58 14.62 15.25
N THR A 222 -2.34 13.39 14.80
CA THR A 222 -2.96 12.84 13.58
C THR A 222 -3.98 11.77 13.92
N ASN A 223 -3.52 10.60 14.37
CA ASN A 223 -4.33 9.53 14.96
C ASN A 223 -3.42 8.46 15.57
N SER A 224 -3.21 8.49 16.88
CA SER A 224 -2.25 7.61 17.57
C SER A 224 -2.73 6.19 17.82
N THR A 225 -3.86 5.79 17.25
CA THR A 225 -4.42 4.43 17.37
C THR A 225 -4.29 3.61 16.08
N TRP A 226 -3.69 4.19 15.04
CA TRP A 226 -3.62 3.63 13.69
C TRP A 226 -2.17 3.29 13.29
N PRO A 227 -1.94 2.38 12.32
CA PRO A 227 -0.60 1.99 11.89
C PRO A 227 0.08 3.10 11.08
N THR A 228 1.29 3.48 11.47
CA THR A 228 2.05 4.58 10.85
C THR A 228 3.23 4.08 10.04
N THR A 229 3.36 4.57 8.80
CA THR A 229 4.59 4.53 8.01
C THR A 229 5.00 5.96 7.63
N TRP A 230 6.21 6.38 7.99
CA TRP A 230 6.79 7.63 7.49
C TRP A 230 7.53 7.35 6.20
N PHE A 231 7.14 7.99 5.09
CA PHE A 231 7.66 7.71 3.77
C PHE A 231 8.41 8.90 3.18
N ALA A 232 9.61 8.66 2.66
CA ALA A 232 10.41 9.61 1.92
C ALA A 232 10.54 9.14 0.45
N PRO A 233 9.84 9.78 -0.51
CA PRO A 233 9.96 9.42 -1.92
C PRO A 233 11.34 9.81 -2.47
N ARG A 234 11.89 9.00 -3.38
CA ARG A 234 13.10 9.36 -4.13
C ARG A 234 12.78 10.52 -5.07
N LEU A 235 13.54 11.61 -4.96
CA LEU A 235 13.41 12.80 -5.82
C LEU A 235 14.27 12.67 -7.08
N THR A 236 13.83 13.31 -8.16
CA THR A 236 14.54 13.34 -9.45
C THR A 236 14.89 14.77 -9.89
N GLY A 237 14.35 15.79 -9.20
CA GLY A 237 14.48 17.20 -9.57
C GLY A 237 13.64 17.59 -10.79
N LYS A 238 12.73 16.72 -11.24
CA LYS A 238 11.91 16.94 -12.44
C LYS A 238 10.45 16.57 -12.18
N GLY A 239 9.53 17.34 -12.76
CA GLY A 239 8.10 17.03 -12.77
C GLY A 239 7.53 16.79 -11.36
N PRO A 240 6.69 15.76 -11.17
CA PRO A 240 6.10 15.42 -9.87
C PRO A 240 7.11 15.04 -8.77
N PHE A 241 8.38 14.81 -9.10
CA PHE A 241 9.43 14.41 -8.16
C PHE A 241 10.50 15.51 -8.00
N THR A 242 10.10 16.77 -8.19
CA THR A 242 10.96 17.93 -7.90
C THR A 242 11.19 18.08 -6.40
N ASP A 243 10.15 17.88 -5.60
CA ASP A 243 10.17 17.89 -4.14
C ASP A 243 9.07 16.97 -3.57
N VAL A 244 9.12 16.68 -2.27
CA VAL A 244 8.19 15.75 -1.60
C VAL A 244 6.75 16.29 -1.63
N TYR A 245 6.58 17.61 -1.58
CA TYR A 245 5.27 18.24 -1.74
C TYR A 245 4.65 17.89 -3.09
N SER A 246 5.42 18.02 -4.17
CA SER A 246 4.98 17.74 -5.54
C SER A 246 4.54 16.29 -5.69
N VAL A 247 5.19 15.34 -5.00
CA VAL A 247 4.79 13.94 -4.99
C VAL A 247 3.38 13.78 -4.41
N MET A 248 3.12 14.38 -3.24
CA MET A 248 1.80 14.32 -2.62
C MET A 248 0.75 15.09 -3.43
N ALA A 249 1.08 16.27 -3.94
CA ALA A 249 0.17 17.14 -4.67
C ALA A 249 -0.29 16.55 -6.00
N ASN A 250 0.53 15.68 -6.62
CA ASN A 250 0.17 14.98 -7.85
C ASN A 250 -0.40 13.57 -7.60
N TRP A 251 -0.52 13.12 -6.36
CA TRP A 251 -1.15 11.83 -6.06
C TRP A 251 -2.66 11.90 -6.31
N GLY A 252 -3.19 10.98 -7.12
CA GLY A 252 -4.53 11.09 -7.71
C GLY A 252 -5.69 10.65 -6.82
N ALA A 253 -5.43 10.24 -5.58
CA ALA A 253 -6.43 9.74 -4.63
C ALA A 253 -5.99 10.00 -3.18
N ASN A 254 -6.87 9.76 -2.20
CA ASN A 254 -6.49 9.76 -0.79
C ASN A 254 -5.77 8.46 -0.36
N HIS A 255 -5.95 7.36 -1.10
CA HIS A 255 -5.29 6.08 -0.79
C HIS A 255 -4.07 5.81 -1.67
N GLY A 256 -3.17 4.97 -1.14
CA GLY A 256 -2.08 4.34 -1.86
C GLY A 256 -1.81 2.93 -1.34
N VAL A 257 -0.96 2.21 -2.04
CA VAL A 257 -0.48 0.87 -1.65
C VAL A 257 1.02 0.91 -1.51
N LEU A 258 1.56 0.42 -0.41
CA LEU A 258 2.99 0.14 -0.28
C LEU A 258 3.27 -1.33 -0.57
N THR A 259 4.17 -1.55 -1.51
CA THR A 259 4.77 -2.85 -1.83
C THR A 259 6.25 -2.80 -1.47
N ILE A 260 6.74 -3.85 -0.79
CA ILE A 260 8.15 -3.95 -0.38
C ILE A 260 9.10 -3.90 -1.58
N GLY A 261 10.24 -3.23 -1.39
CA GLY A 261 11.30 -3.11 -2.40
C GLY A 261 11.07 -1.98 -3.41
N HIS A 262 12.03 -1.85 -4.34
CA HIS A 262 11.95 -0.94 -5.49
C HIS A 262 11.55 -1.72 -6.73
N VAL A 263 10.25 -1.96 -6.84
CA VAL A 263 9.60 -2.81 -7.85
C VAL A 263 8.89 -1.97 -8.92
N GLY A 264 9.23 -0.69 -9.06
CA GLY A 264 8.58 0.20 -10.02
C GLY A 264 8.75 -0.27 -11.47
N ALA A 265 9.90 -0.85 -11.81
CA ALA A 265 10.15 -1.42 -13.13
C ALA A 265 9.23 -2.61 -13.46
N ASP A 266 8.92 -3.44 -12.46
CA ASP A 266 8.00 -4.58 -12.61
C ASP A 266 6.57 -4.09 -12.86
N PHE A 267 6.14 -3.09 -12.08
CA PHE A 267 4.85 -2.42 -12.29
C PHE A 267 4.75 -1.76 -13.67
N ILE A 268 5.80 -1.07 -14.15
CA ILE A 268 5.82 -0.47 -15.50
C ILE A 268 5.66 -1.55 -16.58
N THR A 269 6.36 -2.66 -16.44
CA THR A 269 6.29 -3.78 -17.37
C THR A 269 4.88 -4.36 -17.41
N LEU A 270 4.30 -4.66 -16.23
CA LEU A 270 2.95 -5.18 -16.11
C LEU A 270 1.89 -4.22 -16.65
N ALA A 271 2.02 -2.91 -16.36
CA ALA A 271 1.13 -1.88 -16.86
C ALA A 271 1.13 -1.83 -18.40
N ALA A 272 2.30 -1.94 -19.03
CA ALA A 272 2.40 -2.02 -20.50
C ALA A 272 1.73 -3.28 -21.06
N MET A 273 1.89 -4.44 -20.40
CA MET A 273 1.16 -5.67 -20.78
C MET A 273 -0.36 -5.49 -20.70
N LEU A 274 -0.86 -4.68 -19.76
CA LEU A 274 -2.28 -4.40 -19.59
C LEU A 274 -2.78 -3.17 -20.38
N ARG A 275 -1.87 -2.45 -21.04
CA ARG A 275 -2.11 -1.18 -21.75
C ARG A 275 -2.69 -0.10 -20.84
N ILE A 276 -2.15 -0.01 -19.62
CA ILE A 276 -2.44 1.03 -18.64
C ILE A 276 -1.29 2.05 -18.70
N PRO A 277 -1.53 3.30 -19.12
CA PRO A 277 -0.50 4.33 -19.10
C PRO A 277 0.03 4.59 -17.69
N VAL A 278 1.34 4.76 -17.56
CA VAL A 278 1.98 5.18 -16.31
C VAL A 278 2.08 6.70 -16.31
N CYS A 279 1.24 7.36 -15.52
CA CYS A 279 1.11 8.83 -15.54
C CYS A 279 2.05 9.56 -14.57
N MET A 280 2.74 8.82 -13.69
CA MET A 280 3.70 9.35 -12.74
C MET A 280 4.64 8.23 -12.27
N HIS A 281 5.95 8.37 -12.47
CA HIS A 281 6.97 7.50 -11.88
C HIS A 281 8.32 8.19 -11.68
N ASN A 282 9.12 7.67 -10.75
CA ASN A 282 10.52 8.07 -10.51
C ASN A 282 11.53 6.93 -10.74
N VAL A 283 11.10 5.89 -11.46
CA VAL A 283 11.95 4.80 -11.94
C VAL A 283 12.93 5.33 -12.98
N ASP A 284 14.18 4.86 -12.93
CA ASP A 284 15.22 5.16 -13.91
C ASP A 284 14.80 4.70 -15.32
N ASP A 285 14.92 5.58 -16.31
CA ASP A 285 14.57 5.31 -17.71
C ASP A 285 15.23 4.04 -18.25
N ALA A 286 16.46 3.71 -17.81
CA ALA A 286 17.18 2.52 -18.25
C ALA A 286 16.54 1.20 -17.78
N LYS A 287 15.68 1.25 -16.76
CA LYS A 287 14.95 0.09 -16.24
C LYS A 287 13.57 -0.09 -16.86
N ILE A 288 13.14 0.84 -17.71
CA ILE A 288 11.83 0.76 -18.35
C ILE A 288 11.85 -0.34 -19.40
N TYR A 289 11.09 -1.39 -19.14
CA TYR A 289 10.97 -2.54 -20.02
C TYR A 289 9.52 -2.68 -20.49
N ARG A 290 9.31 -2.59 -21.81
CA ARG A 290 8.00 -2.64 -22.46
C ARG A 290 8.11 -3.42 -23.77
N PRO A 291 7.00 -3.88 -24.37
CA PRO A 291 7.05 -4.51 -25.69
C PRO A 291 7.72 -3.59 -26.72
N SER A 292 8.56 -4.15 -27.60
CA SER A 292 9.40 -3.36 -28.54
C SER A 292 8.61 -2.39 -29.40
N ALA A 293 7.33 -2.66 -29.67
CA ALA A 293 6.46 -1.79 -30.44
C ALA A 293 6.24 -0.41 -29.78
N TRP A 294 6.42 -0.25 -28.47
CA TRP A 294 6.36 1.07 -27.81
C TRP A 294 7.39 2.04 -28.40
N ALA A 295 8.61 1.57 -28.74
CA ALA A 295 9.64 2.42 -29.32
C ALA A 295 9.22 3.04 -30.68
N ALA A 296 8.41 2.31 -31.47
CA ALA A 296 7.86 2.84 -32.72
C ALA A 296 6.83 3.96 -32.50
N HIS A 297 6.30 4.09 -31.29
CA HIS A 297 5.43 5.19 -30.90
C HIS A 297 6.21 6.42 -30.43
N GLY A 298 7.55 6.42 -30.37
CA GLY A 298 8.36 7.61 -30.11
C GLY A 298 9.49 7.38 -29.10
N MET A 299 10.45 8.32 -29.06
CA MET A 299 11.60 8.25 -28.14
C MET A 299 11.26 8.75 -26.73
N ASP A 300 10.32 9.68 -26.60
CA ASP A 300 9.84 10.16 -25.32
C ASP A 300 9.10 9.04 -24.57
N ILE A 301 9.55 8.72 -23.36
CA ILE A 301 9.11 7.56 -22.56
C ILE A 301 7.63 7.65 -22.17
N GLU A 302 7.18 8.84 -21.81
CA GLU A 302 5.78 9.08 -21.44
C GLU A 302 4.90 9.07 -22.70
N GLY A 303 5.27 9.86 -23.71
CA GLY A 303 4.51 10.02 -24.93
C GLY A 303 4.38 8.72 -25.73
N GLN A 304 5.40 7.86 -25.76
CA GLN A 304 5.28 6.55 -26.41
C GLN A 304 4.26 5.66 -25.68
N ASP A 305 4.15 5.78 -24.35
CA ASP A 305 3.26 4.97 -23.53
C ASP A 305 1.79 5.30 -23.80
N TYR A 306 1.44 6.58 -23.72
CA TYR A 306 0.09 7.04 -24.00
C TYR A 306 -0.36 6.70 -25.43
N ARG A 307 0.53 6.89 -26.42
CA ARG A 307 0.23 6.56 -27.83
C ARG A 307 0.05 5.05 -28.03
N ALA A 308 0.93 4.23 -27.46
CA ALA A 308 0.84 2.77 -27.58
C ALA A 308 -0.40 2.22 -26.85
N CYS A 309 -0.65 2.65 -25.62
CA CYS A 309 -1.83 2.23 -24.85
C CYS A 309 -3.13 2.64 -25.56
N GLN A 310 -3.19 3.85 -26.12
CA GLN A 310 -4.35 4.31 -26.90
C GLN A 310 -4.54 3.50 -28.19
N ASN A 311 -3.45 3.12 -28.87
CA ASN A 311 -3.46 2.33 -30.10
C ASN A 311 -3.99 0.91 -29.83
N TYR A 312 -3.38 0.19 -28.89
CA TYR A 312 -3.71 -1.21 -28.63
C TYR A 312 -4.99 -1.39 -27.81
N GLY A 313 -5.31 -0.45 -26.93
CA GLY A 313 -6.50 -0.52 -26.07
C GLY A 313 -6.46 -1.66 -25.04
N PRO A 314 -7.57 -1.85 -24.30
CA PRO A 314 -7.69 -2.92 -23.30
C PRO A 314 -7.53 -4.31 -23.92
N LEU A 315 -6.85 -5.21 -23.20
CA LEU A 315 -6.44 -6.52 -23.72
C LEU A 315 -7.62 -7.45 -24.10
N TYR A 316 -8.70 -7.43 -23.33
CA TYR A 316 -9.75 -8.46 -23.45
C TYR A 316 -10.94 -8.05 -24.33
N LYS A 317 -11.33 -6.77 -24.30
CA LYS A 317 -12.44 -6.19 -25.08
C LYS A 317 -12.46 -4.66 -24.94
N ARG A 318 -13.00 -3.96 -25.95
CA ARG A 318 -13.23 -2.50 -25.97
C ARG A 318 -14.72 -2.20 -26.06
#